data_AF-A0A7C8CJD2-F1
#
_entry.id   AF-A0A7C8CJD2-F1
#
_cell.length_a   1.000
_cell.length_b   1.000
_cell.length_c   1.000
_cell.angle_alpha   90.00
_cell.angle_beta   90.00
_cell.angle_gamma   90.00
#
_symmetry.space_group_name_H-M   'P 1'
#
loop_
_entity.id
_entity.type
_entity.pdbx_description
1 polymer ?
#
loop_
_entity_poly.entity_id
_entity_poly.type
_entity_poly.pdbx_seq_one_letter_code
_entity_poly.pdbx_strand_id
1 'polypeptide(L)'
;MSAQNPELERLANEEYKYGFVSDIESDQIAPGLSEEVVRLISAKKEEPAWLLDFRLKALARFQEMLEEKHEPGWAKVDYPEINYQDIIYYSAPKPSVEVESLDEVDPELLRTYEKLGISLDEQKRLSGVKVAVDAVFDSVSVATTYRAELEKQGIIFCSFSEAVKNHPDLIKKYLGSVVPYSDNFFACLNSAVFSDGSFAYIPKGVRCPMELSTYFRINSAGTGQFERTLLVADEGASVSYLEGCTAPMRDENQLHAAVVELVALDDASIKYSTVQNWYPGDKNGVGGIYNFVTKRGACRGKRSKISWTQVETGSAITWKYPSCILQGDDSVGEFYSVAMTNNYQQADTGTKMIHIGKNTKSTIISKGISAGRGQQTYRGLVKIGRKAEGARNYSQCDSLLLGSECGAHTFPYLDVENPSATVEHEATTSKIGEDQIFYCLQRGLSEEDAISIIVNGFCKEVLRELPMEFAVEAQNLLSLSLEGSVG
;
A
#
# COMPACT_ATOMS: atom_id res chain seq x y z
N MET A 1 -38.98 13.30 -22.18
CA MET A 1 -38.07 14.46 -22.11
C MET A 1 -38.03 14.90 -20.65
N SER A 2 -37.21 14.23 -19.84
CA SER A 2 -36.96 14.61 -18.45
C SER A 2 -35.88 15.69 -18.45
N ALA A 3 -36.18 16.82 -17.82
CA ALA A 3 -35.25 17.92 -17.66
C ALA A 3 -34.00 17.43 -16.91
N GLN A 4 -32.84 17.52 -17.56
CA GLN A 4 -31.53 17.29 -16.95
C GLN A 4 -31.36 18.26 -15.78
N ASN A 5 -31.01 17.72 -14.61
CA ASN A 5 -30.75 18.52 -13.41
C ASN A 5 -29.28 19.04 -13.48
N PRO A 6 -29.05 20.34 -13.71
CA PRO A 6 -27.70 20.87 -13.99
C PRO A 6 -26.75 20.76 -12.80
N GLU A 7 -27.25 20.62 -11.57
CA GLU A 7 -26.41 20.39 -10.39
C GLU A 7 -25.87 18.96 -10.31
N LEU A 8 -26.64 17.97 -10.79
CA LEU A 8 -26.20 16.57 -10.89
C LEU A 8 -25.13 16.39 -11.99
N GLU A 9 -25.23 17.09 -13.11
CA GLU A 9 -24.14 17.15 -14.10
C GLU A 9 -22.91 17.90 -13.56
N ARG A 10 -23.06 18.81 -12.60
CA ARG A 10 -21.93 19.52 -11.98
C ARG A 10 -21.19 18.66 -10.96
N LEU A 11 -21.92 17.86 -10.17
CA LEU A 11 -21.39 16.91 -9.17
C LEU A 11 -20.83 15.63 -9.82
N ALA A 12 -21.50 15.08 -10.84
CA ALA A 12 -20.96 13.95 -11.61
C ALA A 12 -19.73 14.30 -12.47
N ASN A 13 -19.51 15.60 -12.72
CA ASN A 13 -18.29 16.15 -13.30
C ASN A 13 -17.39 16.83 -12.25
N GLU A 14 -17.58 16.61 -10.95
CA GLU A 14 -16.62 17.11 -9.97
C GLU A 14 -15.27 16.43 -10.20
N GLU A 15 -14.31 17.24 -10.64
CA GLU A 15 -12.94 16.85 -10.86
C GLU A 15 -12.37 16.23 -9.57
N TYR A 16 -11.53 15.20 -9.71
CA TYR A 16 -10.88 14.52 -8.60
C TYR A 16 -10.32 15.55 -7.58
N LYS A 17 -10.96 15.61 -6.40
CA LYS A 17 -10.78 16.67 -5.39
C LYS A 17 -9.34 16.87 -4.94
N TYR A 18 -8.53 15.81 -4.97
CA TYR A 18 -7.12 15.82 -4.57
C TYR A 18 -6.15 16.04 -5.74
N GLY A 19 -6.67 16.42 -6.92
CA GLY A 19 -5.92 16.49 -8.17
C GLY A 19 -4.94 17.65 -8.31
N PHE A 20 -4.84 18.51 -7.31
CA PHE A 20 -4.04 19.74 -7.36
C PHE A 20 -2.52 19.46 -7.35
N VAL A 21 -1.80 20.22 -8.17
CA VAL A 21 -0.32 20.23 -8.22
C VAL A 21 0.19 21.37 -7.33
N SER A 22 1.27 21.13 -6.57
CA SER A 22 1.98 22.16 -5.81
C SER A 22 3.25 22.58 -6.57
N ASP A 23 3.53 23.88 -6.66
CA ASP A 23 4.69 24.43 -7.40
C ASP A 23 5.93 24.46 -6.50
N ILE A 24 6.43 23.27 -6.14
CA ILE A 24 7.63 23.11 -5.32
C ILE A 24 8.83 22.88 -6.25
N GLU A 25 9.86 23.74 -6.17
CA GLU A 25 11.11 23.52 -6.90
C GLU A 25 11.78 22.22 -6.45
N SER A 26 12.13 21.34 -7.39
CA SER A 26 12.79 20.06 -7.12
C SER A 26 14.16 19.94 -7.82
N ASP A 27 15.07 19.21 -7.19
CA ASP A 27 16.31 18.70 -7.78
C ASP A 27 16.03 17.33 -8.40
N GLN A 28 16.04 17.26 -9.73
CA GLN A 28 15.72 16.08 -10.51
C GLN A 28 16.94 15.63 -11.31
N ILE A 29 17.10 14.31 -11.43
CA ILE A 29 18.07 13.73 -12.37
C ILE A 29 17.45 13.61 -13.77
N ALA A 30 18.29 13.45 -14.79
CA ALA A 30 17.80 13.17 -16.14
C ALA A 30 17.06 11.81 -16.18
N PRO A 31 16.02 11.67 -17.04
CA PRO A 31 15.38 10.39 -17.29
C PRO A 31 16.37 9.34 -17.76
N GLY A 32 16.15 8.09 -17.36
CA GLY A 32 16.96 6.96 -17.81
C GLY A 32 17.32 5.98 -16.70
N LEU A 33 17.47 4.72 -17.08
CA LEU A 33 17.92 3.65 -16.20
C LEU A 33 19.29 3.16 -16.66
N SER A 34 20.32 3.54 -15.92
CA SER A 34 21.72 3.14 -16.19
C SER A 34 22.52 2.96 -14.90
N GLU A 35 23.69 2.35 -15.02
CA GLU A 35 24.63 2.24 -13.90
C GLU A 35 25.05 3.62 -13.37
N GLU A 36 25.20 4.61 -14.27
CA GLU A 36 25.53 5.99 -13.89
C GLU A 36 24.43 6.62 -13.04
N VAL A 37 23.16 6.39 -13.40
CA VAL A 37 22.00 6.86 -12.63
C VAL A 37 21.97 6.22 -11.24
N VAL A 38 22.18 4.91 -11.13
CA VAL A 38 22.22 4.23 -9.82
C VAL A 38 23.38 4.75 -8.96
N ARG A 39 24.56 4.95 -9.55
CA ARG A 39 25.71 5.54 -8.85
C ARG A 39 25.44 6.98 -8.42
N LEU A 40 24.75 7.76 -9.24
CA LEU A 40 24.37 9.14 -8.93
C LEU A 40 23.38 9.21 -7.75
N ILE A 41 22.36 8.36 -7.73
CA ILE A 41 21.40 8.24 -6.62
C ILE A 41 22.16 7.91 -5.33
N SER A 42 23.00 6.88 -5.38
CA SER A 42 23.79 6.42 -4.24
C SER A 42 24.76 7.50 -3.73
N ALA A 43 25.39 8.26 -4.62
CA ALA A 43 26.27 9.37 -4.28
C ALA A 43 25.51 10.55 -3.65
N LYS A 44 24.37 10.95 -4.22
CA LYS A 44 23.51 12.02 -3.67
C LYS A 44 23.01 11.70 -2.26
N LYS A 45 22.78 10.42 -1.96
CA LYS A 45 22.32 9.94 -0.65
C LYS A 45 23.45 9.58 0.32
N GLU A 46 24.71 9.71 -0.12
CA GLU A 46 25.92 9.38 0.67
C GLU A 46 25.90 7.94 1.21
N GLU A 47 25.49 7.00 0.36
CA GLU A 47 25.33 5.61 0.77
C GLU A 47 26.65 4.85 0.94
N PRO A 48 26.70 3.86 1.85
CA PRO A 48 27.85 3.00 2.01
C PRO A 48 28.02 2.07 0.80
N ALA A 49 29.28 1.68 0.51
CA ALA A 49 29.63 0.87 -0.66
C ALA A 49 28.87 -0.47 -0.78
N TRP A 50 28.46 -1.07 0.33
CA TRP A 50 27.70 -2.32 0.31
C TRP A 50 26.27 -2.14 -0.22
N LEU A 51 25.66 -0.96 -0.02
CA LEU A 51 24.34 -0.66 -0.52
C LEU A 51 24.39 -0.35 -2.02
N LEU A 52 25.44 0.37 -2.46
CA LEU A 52 25.70 0.54 -3.88
C LEU A 52 25.87 -0.82 -4.60
N ASP A 53 26.65 -1.75 -4.03
CA ASP A 53 26.79 -3.11 -4.58
C ASP A 53 25.44 -3.85 -4.66
N PHE A 54 24.59 -3.73 -3.65
CA PHE A 54 23.23 -4.28 -3.67
C PHE A 54 22.40 -3.70 -4.83
N ARG A 55 22.43 -2.37 -5.04
CA ARG A 55 21.72 -1.69 -6.13
C ARG A 55 22.24 -2.10 -7.50
N LEU A 56 23.56 -2.20 -7.68
CA LEU A 56 24.17 -2.59 -8.96
C LEU A 56 23.86 -4.05 -9.32
N LYS A 57 23.82 -4.96 -8.34
CA LYS A 57 23.36 -6.34 -8.55
C LYS A 57 21.89 -6.40 -8.95
N ALA A 58 21.05 -5.56 -8.34
CA ALA A 58 19.66 -5.44 -8.72
C ALA A 58 19.52 -4.93 -10.16
N LEU A 59 20.24 -3.87 -10.52
CA LEU A 59 20.23 -3.32 -11.89
C LEU A 59 20.66 -4.36 -12.92
N ALA A 60 21.78 -5.05 -12.69
CA ALA A 60 22.29 -6.07 -13.61
C ALA A 60 21.24 -7.20 -13.81
N ARG A 61 20.64 -7.68 -12.71
CA ARG A 61 19.60 -8.70 -12.80
C ARG A 61 18.35 -8.19 -13.52
N PHE A 62 17.96 -6.94 -13.31
CA PHE A 62 16.84 -6.33 -14.01
C PHE A 62 17.09 -6.20 -15.51
N GLN A 63 18.30 -5.81 -15.92
CA GLN A 63 18.72 -5.76 -17.32
C GLN A 63 18.65 -7.14 -17.98
N GLU A 64 19.13 -8.20 -17.32
CA GLU A 64 18.96 -9.57 -17.80
C GLU A 64 17.48 -9.93 -18.01
N MET A 65 16.61 -9.57 -17.06
CA MET A 65 15.17 -9.83 -17.19
C MET A 65 14.54 -9.06 -18.37
N LEU A 66 14.99 -7.83 -18.65
CA LEU A 66 14.55 -7.05 -19.81
C LEU A 66 14.99 -7.71 -21.13
N GLU A 67 16.26 -8.13 -21.22
CA GLU A 67 16.79 -8.80 -22.42
C GLU A 67 16.07 -10.11 -22.72
N GLU A 68 15.73 -10.86 -21.67
CA GLU A 68 14.99 -12.11 -21.77
C GLU A 68 13.47 -11.91 -21.99
N LYS A 69 12.98 -10.66 -22.03
CA LYS A 69 11.55 -10.29 -22.10
C LYS A 69 10.71 -10.96 -21.00
N HIS A 70 11.25 -11.00 -19.79
CA HIS A 70 10.61 -11.60 -18.61
C HIS A 70 9.62 -10.68 -17.89
N GLU A 71 9.17 -9.57 -18.50
CA GLU A 71 8.10 -8.78 -17.91
C GLU A 71 6.84 -9.65 -17.75
N PRO A 72 6.29 -9.78 -16.54
CA PRO A 72 5.28 -10.79 -16.26
C PRO A 72 3.92 -10.43 -16.91
N GLY A 73 3.45 -11.27 -17.84
CA GLY A 73 2.15 -11.12 -18.52
C GLY A 73 1.04 -12.06 -18.04
N TRP A 74 1.19 -12.69 -16.87
CA TRP A 74 0.24 -13.70 -16.38
C TRP A 74 -0.91 -13.12 -15.55
N ALA A 75 -0.76 -11.91 -15.03
CA ALA A 75 -1.81 -11.27 -14.23
C ALA A 75 -2.98 -10.82 -15.11
N LYS A 76 -4.16 -10.71 -14.51
CA LYS A 76 -5.36 -10.25 -15.20
C LYS A 76 -5.41 -8.73 -15.23
N VAL A 77 -4.39 -8.13 -15.82
CA VAL A 77 -4.26 -6.69 -16.03
C VAL A 77 -3.66 -6.44 -17.42
N ASP A 78 -4.13 -5.40 -18.09
CA ASP A 78 -3.65 -4.98 -19.40
C ASP A 78 -3.13 -3.55 -19.32
N TYR A 79 -1.88 -3.34 -19.74
CA TYR A 79 -1.23 -2.03 -19.80
C TYR A 79 -0.26 -1.96 -20.98
N PRO A 80 -0.05 -0.75 -21.56
CA PRO A 80 0.99 -0.54 -22.56
C PRO A 80 2.37 -0.84 -21.97
N GLU A 81 3.29 -1.24 -22.84
CA GLU A 81 4.70 -1.46 -22.48
C GLU A 81 5.29 -0.18 -21.86
N ILE A 82 5.92 -0.33 -20.69
CA ILE A 82 6.50 0.79 -19.96
C ILE A 82 7.90 1.06 -20.52
N ASN A 83 8.15 2.27 -21.00
CA ASN A 83 9.50 2.69 -21.35
C ASN A 83 10.27 3.11 -20.09
N TYR A 84 11.02 2.17 -19.51
CA TYR A 84 11.85 2.41 -18.31
C TYR A 84 12.94 3.48 -18.51
N GLN A 85 13.29 3.84 -19.76
CA GLN A 85 14.27 4.90 -20.02
C GLN A 85 13.67 6.31 -19.96
N ASP A 86 12.34 6.45 -20.00
CA ASP A 86 11.67 7.76 -19.93
C ASP A 86 11.34 8.17 -18.48
N ILE A 87 11.59 7.29 -17.51
CA ILE A 87 11.28 7.52 -16.10
C ILE A 87 12.38 8.35 -15.43
N ILE A 88 11.96 9.35 -14.65
CA ILE A 88 12.84 10.04 -13.69
C ILE A 88 12.85 9.24 -12.39
N TYR A 89 14.01 8.70 -12.03
CA TYR A 89 14.18 7.80 -10.87
C TYR A 89 14.55 8.50 -9.56
N TYR A 90 14.85 9.81 -9.63
CA TYR A 90 15.14 10.63 -8.46
C TYR A 90 14.61 12.03 -8.65
N SER A 91 13.77 12.45 -7.71
CA SER A 91 13.33 13.83 -7.50
C SER A 91 13.40 14.09 -6.00
N ALA A 92 13.93 15.23 -5.61
CA ALA A 92 13.88 15.69 -4.24
C ALA A 92 13.43 17.15 -4.23
N PRO A 93 12.54 17.57 -3.32
CA PRO A 93 12.28 19.01 -3.15
C PRO A 93 13.60 19.72 -2.82
N LYS A 94 13.85 20.88 -3.43
CA LYS A 94 15.06 21.65 -3.11
C LYS A 94 14.99 22.04 -1.62
N PRO A 95 16.07 21.85 -0.86
CA PRO A 95 16.03 22.07 0.58
C PRO A 95 15.77 23.54 0.87
N SER A 96 14.59 23.86 1.39
CA SER A 96 14.41 25.00 2.28
C SER A 96 14.68 24.50 3.72
N VAL A 97 15.98 24.36 4.05
CA VAL A 97 16.50 24.09 5.41
C VAL A 97 16.32 22.63 5.90
N GLU A 98 17.33 22.07 6.59
CA GLU A 98 17.15 20.86 7.41
C GLU A 98 16.21 21.23 8.56
N VAL A 99 14.99 20.71 8.51
CA VAL A 99 13.91 21.19 9.35
C VAL A 99 13.83 20.36 10.63
N GLU A 100 14.22 20.91 11.78
CA GLU A 100 14.14 20.18 13.07
C GLU A 100 12.70 20.17 13.64
N SER A 101 11.80 21.00 13.09
CA SER A 101 10.41 21.12 13.53
C SER A 101 9.43 21.41 12.39
N LEU A 102 8.18 20.96 12.52
CA LEU A 102 7.12 21.21 11.52
C LEU A 102 6.90 22.70 11.20
N ASP A 103 7.33 23.61 12.08
CA ASP A 103 7.14 25.07 11.95
C ASP A 103 8.14 25.72 10.97
N GLU A 104 9.21 25.02 10.61
CA GLU A 104 10.26 25.49 9.69
C GLU A 104 10.08 24.91 8.26
N VAL A 105 9.04 24.08 8.06
CA VAL A 105 8.71 23.48 6.76
C VAL A 105 8.15 24.54 5.80
N ASP A 106 8.40 24.41 4.50
CA ASP A 106 7.88 25.32 3.47
C ASP A 106 6.36 25.56 3.67
N PRO A 107 5.92 26.83 3.83
CA PRO A 107 4.51 27.18 3.98
C PRO A 107 3.58 26.61 2.89
N GLU A 108 4.09 26.39 1.67
CA GLU A 108 3.32 25.78 0.59
C GLU A 108 3.10 24.27 0.82
N LEU A 109 4.09 23.57 1.37
CA LEU A 109 3.99 22.17 1.75
C LEU A 109 3.06 21.98 2.96
N LEU A 110 3.09 22.90 3.94
CA LEU A 110 2.12 22.91 5.05
C LEU A 110 0.68 23.15 4.57
N ARG A 111 0.45 24.14 3.68
CA ARG A 111 -0.86 24.36 3.05
C ARG A 111 -1.34 23.16 2.24
N THR A 112 -0.40 22.43 1.64
CA THR A 112 -0.67 21.22 0.88
C THR A 112 -1.19 20.10 1.80
N TYR A 113 -0.63 19.93 3.00
CA TYR A 113 -1.15 19.02 4.03
C TYR A 113 -2.53 19.44 4.56
N GLU A 114 -2.74 20.72 4.85
CA GLU A 114 -4.05 21.24 5.26
C GLU A 114 -5.13 20.96 4.21
N LYS A 115 -4.83 21.17 2.92
CA LYS A 115 -5.76 20.87 1.81
C LYS A 115 -6.09 19.39 1.66
N LEU A 116 -5.15 18.50 2.01
CA LEU A 116 -5.38 17.06 2.02
C LEU A 116 -6.23 16.60 3.22
N GLY A 117 -6.59 17.50 4.14
CA GLY A 117 -7.26 17.15 5.39
C GLY A 117 -6.31 16.59 6.45
N ILE A 118 -5.00 16.65 6.22
CA ILE A 118 -3.95 16.22 7.15
C ILE A 118 -3.53 17.46 7.95
N SER A 119 -4.43 17.98 8.78
CA SER A 119 -4.04 19.04 9.70
C SER A 119 -3.20 18.42 10.83
N LEU A 120 -1.90 18.64 10.77
CA LEU A 120 -0.93 18.20 11.78
C LEU A 120 -1.28 18.75 13.17
N ASP A 121 -1.99 19.88 13.25
CA ASP A 121 -2.52 20.46 14.49
C ASP A 121 -3.85 19.83 14.95
N GLU A 122 -4.65 19.28 14.04
CA GLU A 122 -5.88 18.56 14.37
C GLU A 122 -5.57 17.18 14.95
N GLN A 123 -4.50 16.52 14.49
CA GLN A 123 -3.91 15.34 15.15
C GLN A 123 -3.35 15.66 16.55
N LYS A 124 -2.85 16.87 16.80
CA LYS A 124 -2.53 17.33 18.17
C LYS A 124 -3.79 17.59 19.03
N ARG A 125 -4.93 17.94 18.41
CA ARG A 125 -6.19 18.30 19.11
C ARG A 125 -7.14 17.13 19.36
N LEU A 126 -7.01 15.99 18.68
CA LEU A 126 -7.74 14.76 19.01
C LEU A 126 -7.23 14.22 20.36
N SER A 127 -7.84 14.75 21.41
CA SER A 127 -7.43 14.72 22.82
C SER A 127 -7.48 13.32 23.45
N GLY A 128 -6.60 12.42 23.01
CA GLY A 128 -6.40 11.10 23.61
C GLY A 128 -5.46 10.15 22.88
N VAL A 129 -5.16 10.37 21.59
CA VAL A 129 -4.34 9.45 20.78
C VAL A 129 -3.05 10.16 20.35
N LYS A 130 -1.90 9.58 20.68
CA LYS A 130 -0.61 10.01 20.13
C LYS A 130 -0.39 9.25 18.83
N VAL A 131 -0.01 9.94 17.75
CA VAL A 131 0.35 9.35 16.45
C VAL A 131 1.67 9.97 15.99
N ALA A 132 2.64 9.13 15.61
CA ALA A 132 3.89 9.60 15.00
C ALA A 132 3.74 9.55 13.48
N VAL A 133 3.95 10.68 12.81
CA VAL A 133 3.78 10.81 11.35
C VAL A 133 5.11 11.11 10.70
N ASP A 134 5.50 10.30 9.72
CA ASP A 134 6.57 10.60 8.77
C ASP A 134 5.97 11.02 7.42
N ALA A 135 6.29 12.21 6.96
CA ALA A 135 5.68 12.79 5.77
C ALA A 135 6.65 12.70 4.59
N VAL A 136 6.30 11.98 3.52
CA VAL A 136 7.18 11.70 2.37
C VAL A 136 6.64 12.36 1.11
N PHE A 137 7.50 13.13 0.43
CA PHE A 137 7.18 13.89 -0.77
C PHE A 137 8.15 13.56 -1.91
N ASP A 138 7.63 13.22 -3.09
CA ASP A 138 8.42 12.98 -4.33
C ASP A 138 9.60 11.99 -4.18
N SER A 139 9.55 11.11 -3.18
CA SER A 139 10.57 10.11 -2.78
C SER A 139 11.57 10.53 -1.69
N VAL A 140 11.28 11.54 -0.87
CA VAL A 140 12.11 11.90 0.31
C VAL A 140 11.23 12.19 1.54
N SER A 141 11.63 11.70 2.72
CA SER A 141 11.01 12.07 4.00
C SER A 141 11.34 13.53 4.38
N VAL A 142 10.31 14.27 4.79
CA VAL A 142 10.36 15.72 5.06
C VAL A 142 10.29 16.03 6.57
N ALA A 143 9.54 15.25 7.35
CA ALA A 143 9.42 15.48 8.80
C ALA A 143 8.88 14.25 9.54
N THR A 144 9.43 13.95 10.72
CA THR A 144 8.92 12.91 11.65
C THR A 144 8.52 13.52 13.01
N THR A 145 7.27 13.33 13.44
CA THR A 145 6.79 13.79 14.75
C THR A 145 7.12 12.82 15.90
N TYR A 146 7.25 13.33 17.13
CA TYR A 146 7.47 12.53 18.37
C TYR A 146 8.77 11.70 18.45
N ARG A 147 9.78 12.01 17.64
CA ARG A 147 11.11 11.35 17.64
C ARG A 147 11.69 11.14 19.05
N ALA A 148 11.72 12.20 19.86
CA ALA A 148 12.27 12.14 21.22
C ALA A 148 11.47 11.27 22.20
N GLU A 149 10.18 11.01 21.96
CA GLU A 149 9.37 10.10 22.79
C GLU A 149 9.59 8.64 22.40
N LEU A 150 9.72 8.35 21.10
CA LEU A 150 10.04 7.02 20.58
C LEU A 150 11.47 6.59 20.97
N GLU A 151 12.44 7.50 20.85
CA GLU A 151 13.84 7.24 21.22
C GLU A 151 14.00 6.89 22.72
N LYS A 152 13.19 7.47 23.61
CA LYS A 152 13.19 7.14 25.05
C LYS A 152 12.84 5.67 25.33
N GLN A 153 12.08 5.04 24.44
CA GLN A 153 11.72 3.62 24.51
C GLN A 153 12.63 2.73 23.65
N GLY A 154 13.66 3.31 23.03
CA GLY A 154 14.56 2.63 22.10
C GLY A 154 13.92 2.27 20.75
N ILE A 155 12.75 2.84 20.44
CA ILE A 155 12.09 2.66 19.15
C ILE A 155 12.79 3.56 18.13
N ILE A 156 13.20 2.99 17.01
CA ILE A 156 13.76 3.72 15.89
C ILE A 156 12.64 3.86 14.87
N PHE A 157 12.28 5.09 14.51
CA PHE A 157 11.36 5.39 13.43
C PHE A 157 11.88 6.61 12.68
N CYS A 158 12.33 6.40 11.44
CA CYS A 158 12.98 7.41 10.62
C CYS A 158 12.92 6.99 9.14
N SER A 159 13.37 7.86 8.25
CA SER A 159 13.52 7.53 6.83
C SER A 159 14.53 6.40 6.62
N PHE A 160 14.39 5.68 5.51
CA PHE A 160 15.34 4.64 5.13
C PHE A 160 16.74 5.23 4.95
N SER A 161 16.83 6.42 4.36
CA SER A 161 18.10 7.14 4.17
C SER A 161 18.80 7.44 5.51
N GLU A 162 18.06 7.93 6.52
CA GLU A 162 18.62 8.15 7.86
C GLU A 162 19.06 6.84 8.51
N ALA A 163 18.26 5.78 8.38
CA ALA A 163 18.58 4.49 8.98
C ALA A 163 19.85 3.86 8.39
N VAL A 164 20.14 4.09 7.10
CA VAL A 164 21.39 3.66 6.47
C VAL A 164 22.60 4.38 7.08
N LYS A 165 22.49 5.67 7.40
CA LYS A 165 23.58 6.45 8.01
C LYS A 165 23.77 6.13 9.50
N ASN A 166 22.67 6.08 10.26
CA ASN A 166 22.68 5.99 11.72
C ASN A 166 22.66 4.55 12.24
N HIS A 167 22.09 3.61 11.48
CA HIS A 167 21.90 2.21 11.87
C HIS A 167 22.31 1.20 10.77
N PRO A 168 23.49 1.34 10.14
CA PRO A 168 23.88 0.53 8.97
C PRO A 168 23.90 -0.97 9.25
N ASP A 169 24.24 -1.39 10.47
CA ASP A 169 24.28 -2.81 10.85
C ASP A 169 22.89 -3.47 10.86
N LEU A 170 21.87 -2.73 11.30
CA LEU A 170 20.49 -3.22 11.30
C LEU A 170 19.96 -3.30 9.87
N ILE A 171 20.18 -2.28 9.05
CA ILE A 171 19.75 -2.30 7.65
C ILE A 171 20.44 -3.44 6.90
N LYS A 172 21.76 -3.58 7.03
CA LYS A 172 22.52 -4.65 6.37
C LYS A 172 22.07 -6.05 6.80
N LYS A 173 21.59 -6.21 8.04
CA LYS A 173 21.08 -7.49 8.57
C LYS A 173 19.74 -7.88 7.96
N TYR A 174 18.85 -6.92 7.70
CA TYR A 174 17.45 -7.20 7.36
C TYR A 174 17.04 -6.81 5.93
N LEU A 175 17.72 -5.87 5.28
CA LEU A 175 17.44 -5.47 3.90
C LEU A 175 17.55 -6.67 2.95
N GLY A 176 16.51 -6.89 2.16
CA GLY A 176 16.45 -7.98 1.18
C GLY A 176 16.34 -9.37 1.81
N SER A 177 16.17 -9.47 3.12
CA SER A 177 16.09 -10.75 3.83
C SER A 177 14.70 -11.40 3.75
N VAL A 178 13.69 -10.65 3.33
CA VAL A 178 12.32 -11.13 3.11
C VAL A 178 11.93 -10.99 1.64
N VAL A 179 12.29 -9.86 1.02
CA VAL A 179 12.13 -9.59 -0.42
C VAL A 179 13.51 -9.34 -1.04
N PRO A 180 14.22 -10.38 -1.48
CA PRO A 180 15.53 -10.23 -2.11
C PRO A 180 15.50 -9.31 -3.33
N TYR A 181 16.66 -8.75 -3.70
CA TYR A 181 16.76 -7.89 -4.90
C TYR A 181 16.34 -8.59 -6.19
N SER A 182 16.36 -9.92 -6.23
CA SER A 182 16.00 -10.73 -7.41
C SER A 182 14.61 -11.38 -7.28
N ASP A 183 13.77 -10.95 -6.33
CA ASP A 183 12.50 -11.62 -6.01
C ASP A 183 11.54 -11.70 -7.20
N ASN A 184 11.28 -10.56 -7.83
CA ASN A 184 10.44 -10.44 -9.02
C ASN A 184 10.85 -9.20 -9.80
N PHE A 185 10.28 -9.04 -11.00
CA PHE A 185 10.63 -7.99 -11.95
C PHE A 185 10.58 -6.57 -11.34
N PHE A 186 9.47 -6.18 -10.72
CA PHE A 186 9.30 -4.83 -10.14
C PHE A 186 10.04 -4.66 -8.80
N ALA A 187 10.18 -5.72 -8.00
CA ALA A 187 11.04 -5.68 -6.81
C ALA A 187 12.52 -5.50 -7.17
N CYS A 188 12.95 -6.02 -8.32
CA CYS A 188 14.30 -5.87 -8.85
C CYS A 188 14.56 -4.43 -9.30
N LEU A 189 13.63 -3.86 -10.08
CA LEU A 189 13.66 -2.44 -10.43
C LEU A 189 13.72 -1.55 -9.18
N ASN A 190 12.78 -1.76 -8.25
CA ASN A 190 12.76 -1.02 -6.97
C ASN A 190 14.12 -1.11 -6.27
N SER A 191 14.68 -2.31 -6.11
CA SER A 191 15.94 -2.53 -5.39
C SER A 191 17.14 -1.82 -6.03
N ALA A 192 17.10 -1.52 -7.33
CA ALA A 192 18.13 -0.74 -8.01
C ALA A 192 18.01 0.76 -7.71
N VAL A 193 16.78 1.30 -7.74
CA VAL A 193 16.54 2.75 -7.86
C VAL A 193 15.80 3.41 -6.68
N PHE A 194 15.36 2.65 -5.68
CA PHE A 194 14.59 3.22 -4.56
C PHE A 194 15.36 4.37 -3.91
N SER A 195 14.72 5.53 -3.77
CA SER A 195 15.42 6.74 -3.30
C SER A 195 15.24 6.99 -1.81
N ASP A 196 14.14 6.52 -1.23
CA ASP A 196 13.87 6.59 0.20
C ASP A 196 12.78 5.58 0.60
N GLY A 197 12.28 5.70 1.83
CA GLY A 197 11.20 4.89 2.37
C GLY A 197 11.23 5.00 3.88
N SER A 198 10.66 4.03 4.58
CA SER A 198 10.51 4.11 6.04
C SER A 198 11.23 2.96 6.72
N PHE A 199 11.94 3.25 7.81
CA PHE A 199 12.53 2.24 8.68
C PHE A 199 11.96 2.33 10.08
N ALA A 200 11.48 1.19 10.59
CA ALA A 200 11.02 1.07 11.97
C ALA A 200 11.66 -0.15 12.66
N TYR A 201 12.31 0.06 13.80
CA TYR A 201 12.81 -0.99 14.67
C TYR A 201 12.21 -0.86 16.07
N ILE A 202 11.57 -1.92 16.54
CA ILE A 202 10.92 -1.95 17.84
C ILE A 202 11.67 -2.96 18.71
N PRO A 203 12.33 -2.49 19.79
CA PRO A 203 13.23 -3.32 20.57
C PRO A 203 12.48 -4.35 21.43
N LYS A 204 13.25 -5.32 21.92
CA LYS A 204 12.74 -6.45 22.70
C LYS A 204 11.83 -6.03 23.86
N GLY A 205 10.66 -6.63 23.93
CA GLY A 205 9.65 -6.44 24.98
C GLY A 205 8.92 -5.11 24.94
N VAL A 206 9.16 -4.25 23.94
CA VAL A 206 8.54 -2.94 23.84
C VAL A 206 7.26 -3.02 23.01
N ARG A 207 6.17 -2.56 23.62
CA ARG A 207 4.93 -2.25 22.90
C ARG A 207 4.96 -0.78 22.52
N CYS A 208 4.93 -0.50 21.23
CA CYS A 208 4.89 0.86 20.71
C CYS A 208 3.70 1.61 21.36
N PRO A 209 3.95 2.77 22.00
CA PRO A 209 2.91 3.48 22.75
C PRO A 209 1.90 4.19 21.84
N MET A 210 2.20 4.27 20.55
CA MET A 210 1.43 4.97 19.54
C MET A 210 1.46 4.23 18.21
N GLU A 211 0.54 4.60 17.33
CA GLU A 211 0.53 4.19 15.94
C GLU A 211 1.63 4.95 15.19
N LEU A 212 2.44 4.23 14.43
CA LEU A 212 3.38 4.83 13.48
C LEU A 212 2.63 5.03 12.16
N SER A 213 2.75 6.19 11.54
CA SER A 213 2.07 6.49 10.28
C SER A 213 3.04 7.13 9.31
N THR A 214 2.95 6.76 8.03
CA THR A 214 3.71 7.39 6.96
C THR A 214 2.79 7.79 5.84
N TYR A 215 2.87 9.03 5.40
CA TYR A 215 2.03 9.55 4.33
C TYR A 215 2.86 9.88 3.10
N PHE A 216 2.53 9.25 1.98
CA PHE A 216 3.20 9.39 0.70
C PHE A 216 2.37 10.26 -0.24
N ARG A 217 3.00 11.28 -0.82
CA ARG A 217 2.43 12.07 -1.91
C ARG A 217 3.38 12.15 -3.10
N ILE A 218 2.88 11.79 -4.27
CA ILE A 218 3.54 12.07 -5.56
C ILE A 218 3.14 13.48 -5.98
N ASN A 219 4.05 14.32 -6.45
CA ASN A 219 3.75 15.66 -6.94
C ASN A 219 4.43 15.96 -8.26
N SER A 220 5.67 15.48 -8.47
CA SER A 220 6.45 15.71 -9.68
C SER A 220 5.92 14.95 -10.92
N ALA A 221 6.11 15.55 -12.10
CA ALA A 221 5.73 14.97 -13.40
C ALA A 221 6.78 13.98 -13.89
N GLY A 222 6.39 12.90 -14.57
CA GLY A 222 7.33 11.93 -15.15
C GLY A 222 8.21 11.15 -14.15
N THR A 223 8.02 11.36 -12.84
CA THR A 223 8.75 10.64 -11.79
C THR A 223 8.07 9.32 -11.47
N GLY A 224 8.86 8.24 -11.43
CA GLY A 224 8.41 6.98 -10.82
C GLY A 224 8.65 7.02 -9.32
N GLN A 225 7.70 6.51 -8.52
CA GLN A 225 7.87 6.41 -7.08
C GLN A 225 8.36 5.02 -6.72
N PHE A 226 9.59 4.95 -6.21
CA PHE A 226 10.22 3.72 -5.75
C PHE A 226 10.63 3.89 -4.30
N GLU A 227 9.87 3.26 -3.42
CA GLU A 227 10.09 3.32 -1.98
C GLU A 227 10.31 1.95 -1.39
N ARG A 228 11.02 1.93 -0.26
CA ARG A 228 11.26 0.68 0.47
C ARG A 228 11.04 0.84 1.96
N THR A 229 10.05 0.14 2.47
CA THR A 229 9.72 0.12 3.89
C THR A 229 10.27 -1.14 4.54
N LEU A 230 11.03 -0.98 5.62
CA LEU A 230 11.56 -2.08 6.41
C LEU A 230 11.14 -1.92 7.88
N LEU A 231 10.31 -2.84 8.36
CA LEU A 231 9.83 -2.85 9.74
C LEU A 231 10.27 -4.13 10.45
N VAL A 232 10.91 -3.97 11.60
CA VAL A 232 11.41 -5.08 12.41
C VAL A 232 10.86 -4.98 13.83
N ALA A 233 10.09 -5.98 14.24
CA ALA A 233 9.63 -6.14 15.62
C ALA A 233 10.45 -7.27 16.28
N ASP A 234 11.25 -6.89 17.28
CA ASP A 234 12.10 -7.80 18.06
C ASP A 234 11.25 -8.65 19.03
N GLU A 235 11.89 -9.53 19.79
CA GLU A 235 11.18 -10.49 20.65
C GLU A 235 10.21 -9.81 21.62
N GLY A 236 8.94 -10.23 21.65
CA GLY A 236 7.89 -9.65 22.49
C GLY A 236 7.51 -8.20 22.14
N ALA A 237 7.99 -7.68 21.01
CA ALA A 237 7.69 -6.32 20.57
C ALA A 237 6.33 -6.24 19.87
N SER A 238 5.65 -5.09 19.97
CA SER A 238 4.38 -4.89 19.27
C SER A 238 4.30 -3.49 18.67
N VAL A 239 3.83 -3.42 17.43
CA VAL A 239 3.64 -2.15 16.71
C VAL A 239 2.49 -2.23 15.74
N SER A 240 1.85 -1.10 15.57
CA SER A 240 0.88 -0.88 14.52
C SER A 240 1.35 0.30 13.68
N TYR A 241 1.41 0.05 12.38
CA TYR A 241 1.99 0.90 11.36
C TYR A 241 0.95 1.16 10.29
N LEU A 242 0.81 2.41 9.87
CA LEU A 242 -0.08 2.84 8.81
C LEU A 242 0.71 3.45 7.66
N GLU A 243 0.33 3.08 6.46
CA GLU A 243 0.76 3.69 5.21
C GLU A 243 -0.43 4.38 4.53
N GLY A 244 -0.35 5.70 4.36
CA GLY A 244 -1.31 6.50 3.60
C GLY A 244 -0.70 6.94 2.26
N CYS A 245 -1.48 6.91 1.18
CA CYS A 245 -1.00 7.41 -0.12
C CYS A 245 -2.09 8.20 -0.87
N THR A 246 -1.75 9.39 -1.38
CA THR A 246 -2.55 10.15 -2.35
C THR A 246 -1.70 10.72 -3.49
N ALA A 247 -2.31 10.96 -4.65
CA ALA A 247 -1.63 11.58 -5.80
C ALA A 247 -2.48 12.66 -6.47
N PRO A 248 -1.86 13.61 -7.19
CA PRO A 248 -2.52 14.59 -8.04
C PRO A 248 -3.06 13.97 -9.33
N MET A 249 -3.89 14.73 -10.03
CA MET A 249 -4.51 14.36 -11.30
C MET A 249 -3.54 14.60 -12.45
N ARG A 250 -3.29 13.58 -13.27
CA ARG A 250 -2.37 13.65 -14.41
C ARG A 250 -2.80 12.73 -15.55
N ASP A 251 -2.61 13.21 -16.78
CA ASP A 251 -2.94 12.48 -18.01
C ASP A 251 -1.91 11.38 -18.34
N GLU A 252 -0.69 11.49 -17.81
CA GLU A 252 0.39 10.50 -17.99
C GLU A 252 0.34 9.41 -16.90
N ASN A 253 0.58 8.16 -17.30
CA ASN A 253 0.68 7.06 -16.36
C ASN A 253 1.96 7.15 -15.52
N GLN A 254 1.81 7.07 -14.21
CA GLN A 254 2.94 7.04 -13.27
C GLN A 254 3.08 5.65 -12.66
N LEU A 255 4.32 5.15 -12.62
CA LEU A 255 4.65 3.88 -11.98
C LEU A 255 5.00 4.09 -10.51
N HIS A 256 4.19 3.49 -9.64
CA HIS A 256 4.47 3.33 -8.23
C HIS A 256 4.84 1.87 -7.96
N ALA A 257 6.11 1.63 -7.63
CA ALA A 257 6.61 0.29 -7.33
C ALA A 257 7.32 0.26 -5.98
N ALA A 258 6.55 -0.01 -4.93
CA ALA A 258 7.04 -0.10 -3.56
C ALA A 258 7.45 -1.54 -3.17
N VAL A 259 8.38 -1.64 -2.22
CA VAL A 259 8.72 -2.89 -1.55
C VAL A 259 8.58 -2.73 -0.04
N VAL A 260 7.84 -3.64 0.60
CA VAL A 260 7.66 -3.65 2.05
C VAL A 260 8.15 -4.97 2.62
N GLU A 261 9.09 -4.89 3.57
CA GLU A 261 9.63 -6.02 4.31
C GLU A 261 9.26 -5.91 5.79
N LEU A 262 8.51 -6.88 6.30
CA LEU A 262 8.20 -6.98 7.74
C LEU A 262 8.92 -8.19 8.34
N VAL A 263 9.51 -8.02 9.52
CA VAL A 263 10.14 -9.12 10.27
C VAL A 263 9.63 -9.14 11.70
N ALA A 264 8.91 -10.20 12.07
CA ALA A 264 8.43 -10.42 13.43
C ALA A 264 9.21 -11.58 14.08
N LEU A 265 9.88 -11.30 15.20
CA LEU A 265 10.59 -12.29 16.02
C LEU A 265 9.67 -12.94 17.06
N ASP A 266 10.23 -13.67 18.03
CA ASP A 266 9.46 -14.49 18.98
C ASP A 266 8.47 -13.61 19.75
N ASP A 267 7.20 -14.04 19.86
CA ASP A 267 6.13 -13.30 20.54
C ASP A 267 5.87 -11.86 20.01
N ALA A 268 6.45 -11.50 18.86
CA ALA A 268 6.31 -10.17 18.29
C ALA A 268 5.02 -10.03 17.47
N SER A 269 4.43 -8.84 17.45
CA SER A 269 3.22 -8.55 16.66
C SER A 269 3.33 -7.27 15.85
N ILE A 270 3.12 -7.38 14.54
CA ILE A 270 3.08 -6.26 13.61
C ILE A 270 1.67 -6.18 13.02
N LYS A 271 1.04 -5.01 13.15
CA LYS A 271 -0.17 -4.65 12.40
C LYS A 271 0.22 -3.63 11.33
N TYR A 272 -0.03 -3.94 10.07
CA TYR A 272 0.29 -3.09 8.94
C TYR A 272 -0.98 -2.71 8.21
N SER A 273 -1.35 -1.45 8.32
CA SER A 273 -2.54 -0.88 7.68
C SER A 273 -2.13 -0.07 6.46
N THR A 274 -2.92 -0.12 5.39
CA THR A 274 -2.71 0.71 4.20
C THR A 274 -4.04 1.33 3.77
N VAL A 275 -4.07 2.65 3.59
CA VAL A 275 -5.20 3.37 3.01
C VAL A 275 -4.68 4.15 1.82
N GLN A 276 -5.08 3.74 0.61
CA GLN A 276 -4.62 4.38 -0.63
C GLN A 276 -5.79 4.95 -1.42
N ASN A 277 -5.63 6.20 -1.86
CA ASN A 277 -6.54 6.84 -2.79
C ASN A 277 -5.75 7.55 -3.91
N TRP A 278 -5.49 6.81 -4.98
CA TRP A 278 -4.74 7.30 -6.14
C TRP A 278 -5.65 8.01 -7.16
N TYR A 279 -5.05 8.58 -8.22
CA TYR A 279 -5.80 9.08 -9.38
C TYR A 279 -6.07 7.93 -10.37
N PRO A 280 -7.35 7.60 -10.67
CA PRO A 280 -7.71 6.40 -11.45
C PRO A 280 -7.55 6.56 -12.96
N GLY A 281 -7.17 7.75 -13.43
CA GLY A 281 -7.30 8.15 -14.82
C GLY A 281 -8.65 8.83 -15.08
N ASP A 282 -8.83 9.33 -16.30
CA ASP A 282 -10.08 9.92 -16.73
C ASP A 282 -11.17 8.85 -16.94
N LYS A 283 -12.38 9.30 -17.29
CA LYS A 283 -13.53 8.41 -17.59
C LYS A 283 -13.31 7.44 -18.76
N ASN A 284 -12.31 7.70 -19.61
CA ASN A 284 -11.95 6.84 -20.74
C ASN A 284 -10.75 5.92 -20.41
N GLY A 285 -10.22 5.98 -19.19
CA GLY A 285 -9.05 5.21 -18.76
C GLY A 285 -7.71 5.79 -19.21
N VAL A 286 -7.66 7.08 -19.56
CA VAL A 286 -6.41 7.79 -19.89
C VAL A 286 -5.76 8.29 -18.61
N GLY A 287 -4.47 8.02 -18.45
CA GLY A 287 -3.69 8.40 -17.28
C GLY A 287 -3.93 7.49 -16.07
N GLY A 288 -3.61 8.01 -14.89
CA GLY A 288 -3.72 7.28 -13.63
C GLY A 288 -2.52 6.40 -13.29
N ILE A 289 -2.53 5.84 -12.07
CA ILE A 289 -1.33 5.24 -11.47
C ILE A 289 -1.29 3.72 -11.65
N TYR A 290 -0.11 3.21 -12.00
CA TYR A 290 0.22 1.78 -11.96
C TYR A 290 0.88 1.45 -10.62
N ASN A 291 0.19 0.64 -9.83
CA ASN A 291 0.54 0.35 -8.45
C ASN A 291 1.02 -1.10 -8.31
N PHE A 292 2.31 -1.31 -8.52
CA PHE A 292 2.95 -2.63 -8.62
C PHE A 292 3.85 -2.89 -7.41
N VAL A 293 3.26 -3.40 -6.33
CA VAL A 293 3.92 -3.44 -5.01
C VAL A 293 4.19 -4.86 -4.56
N THR A 294 5.38 -5.07 -4.00
CA THR A 294 5.75 -6.32 -3.34
C THR A 294 5.81 -6.11 -1.82
N LYS A 295 4.76 -6.53 -1.10
CA LYS A 295 4.77 -6.56 0.38
C LYS A 295 4.93 -7.99 0.89
N ARG A 296 5.85 -8.21 1.83
CA ARG A 296 6.02 -9.51 2.46
C ARG A 296 6.48 -9.41 3.90
N GLY A 297 5.82 -10.18 4.76
CA GLY A 297 6.13 -10.32 6.16
C GLY A 297 6.68 -11.70 6.46
N ALA A 298 7.75 -11.77 7.24
CA ALA A 298 8.33 -12.98 7.77
C ALA A 298 8.04 -13.08 9.27
N CYS A 299 7.11 -13.98 9.61
CA CYS A 299 6.89 -14.47 10.96
C CYS A 299 8.01 -15.46 11.31
N ARG A 300 9.20 -14.93 11.63
CA ARG A 300 10.41 -15.71 11.90
C ARG A 300 10.34 -16.42 13.24
N GLY A 301 9.78 -15.72 14.23
CA GLY A 301 9.75 -16.20 15.59
C GLY A 301 8.53 -17.04 15.95
N LYS A 302 8.63 -17.79 17.04
CA LYS A 302 7.52 -18.54 17.61
C LYS A 302 6.44 -17.58 18.10
N ARG A 303 5.16 -17.93 17.89
CA ARG A 303 4.00 -17.10 18.27
C ARG A 303 4.04 -15.68 17.72
N SER A 304 4.82 -15.42 16.66
CA SER A 304 4.86 -14.12 16.01
C SER A 304 3.59 -13.90 15.19
N LYS A 305 3.10 -12.67 15.12
CA LYS A 305 1.88 -12.32 14.40
C LYS A 305 2.11 -11.16 13.43
N ILE A 306 1.68 -11.32 12.19
CA ILE A 306 1.61 -10.23 11.20
C ILE A 306 0.18 -10.13 10.69
N SER A 307 -0.41 -8.94 10.76
CA SER A 307 -1.75 -8.64 10.28
C SER A 307 -1.69 -7.53 9.25
N TRP A 308 -2.12 -7.83 8.03
CA TRP A 308 -2.26 -6.88 6.94
C TRP A 308 -3.70 -6.39 6.86
N THR A 309 -3.89 -5.08 6.82
CA THR A 309 -5.20 -4.46 6.59
C THR A 309 -5.05 -3.44 5.48
N GLN A 310 -5.89 -3.51 4.44
CA GLN A 310 -5.79 -2.58 3.32
C GLN A 310 -7.16 -2.15 2.81
N VAL A 311 -7.24 -0.87 2.43
CA VAL A 311 -8.32 -0.27 1.66
C VAL A 311 -7.70 0.41 0.46
N GLU A 312 -8.01 -0.12 -0.72
CA GLU A 312 -7.39 0.27 -1.98
C GLU A 312 -8.44 0.85 -2.92
N THR A 313 -8.27 2.12 -3.28
CA THR A 313 -9.05 2.80 -4.31
C THR A 313 -8.15 3.68 -5.19
N GLY A 314 -8.66 4.02 -6.38
CA GLY A 314 -8.10 5.09 -7.19
C GLY A 314 -6.89 4.77 -8.07
N SER A 315 -6.33 3.57 -8.13
CA SER A 315 -5.26 3.27 -9.12
C SER A 315 -5.87 2.87 -10.47
N ALA A 316 -5.25 3.27 -11.59
CA ALA A 316 -5.65 2.74 -12.90
C ALA A 316 -5.44 1.22 -12.95
N ILE A 317 -4.28 0.77 -12.45
CA ILE A 317 -3.96 -0.64 -12.33
C ILE A 317 -3.35 -0.94 -10.97
N THR A 318 -3.87 -1.96 -10.30
CA THR A 318 -3.36 -2.44 -9.02
C THR A 318 -2.87 -3.87 -9.16
N TRP A 319 -1.60 -4.11 -8.80
CA TRP A 319 -1.02 -5.44 -8.80
C TRP A 319 -0.24 -5.72 -7.52
N LYS A 320 -0.87 -6.43 -6.57
CA LYS A 320 -0.35 -6.57 -5.20
C LYS A 320 -0.73 -7.89 -4.55
N TYR A 321 0.25 -8.52 -3.89
CA TYR A 321 0.01 -9.72 -3.07
C TYR A 321 0.76 -9.68 -1.73
N PRO A 322 0.30 -8.89 -0.74
CA PRO A 322 0.87 -8.95 0.60
C PRO A 322 0.91 -10.38 1.12
N SER A 323 2.08 -10.80 1.58
CA SER A 323 2.35 -12.21 1.86
C SER A 323 2.86 -12.39 3.30
N CYS A 324 2.50 -13.50 3.94
CA CYS A 324 3.05 -13.91 5.23
C CYS A 324 3.80 -15.24 5.08
N ILE A 325 5.07 -15.26 5.45
CA ILE A 325 5.86 -16.49 5.64
C ILE A 325 5.81 -16.86 7.12
N LEU A 326 5.05 -17.91 7.45
CA LEU A 326 4.81 -18.40 8.80
C LEU A 326 5.87 -19.45 9.16
N GLN A 327 7.07 -18.98 9.52
CA GLN A 327 8.25 -19.82 9.78
C GLN A 327 8.28 -20.37 11.20
N GLY A 328 7.98 -19.53 12.19
CA GLY A 328 7.95 -19.92 13.59
C GLY A 328 6.73 -20.76 13.94
N ASP A 329 6.89 -21.65 14.90
CA ASP A 329 5.78 -22.42 15.45
C ASP A 329 4.73 -21.51 16.10
N ASP A 330 3.46 -21.86 15.99
CA ASP A 330 2.31 -21.10 16.49
C ASP A 330 2.20 -19.67 15.91
N SER A 331 2.90 -19.35 14.82
CA SER A 331 2.82 -18.04 14.18
C SER A 331 1.50 -17.82 13.44
N VAL A 332 1.09 -16.55 13.35
CA VAL A 332 -0.22 -16.14 12.84
C VAL A 332 -0.06 -15.11 11.71
N GLY A 333 -0.74 -15.34 10.60
CA GLY A 333 -0.82 -14.39 9.47
C GLY A 333 -2.27 -14.00 9.20
N GLU A 334 -2.57 -12.70 9.19
CA GLU A 334 -3.91 -12.21 8.89
C GLU A 334 -3.86 -11.25 7.70
N PHE A 335 -4.89 -11.29 6.87
CA PHE A 335 -5.04 -10.39 5.73
C PHE A 335 -6.50 -9.97 5.59
N TYR A 336 -6.73 -8.66 5.64
CA TYR A 336 -8.03 -8.03 5.50
C TYR A 336 -7.94 -6.98 4.38
N SER A 337 -8.74 -7.13 3.33
CA SER A 337 -8.64 -6.24 2.16
C SER A 337 -10.00 -5.79 1.68
N VAL A 338 -10.14 -4.49 1.44
CA VAL A 338 -11.16 -3.90 0.58
C VAL A 338 -10.48 -3.38 -0.68
N ALA A 339 -10.92 -3.84 -1.84
CA ALA A 339 -10.44 -3.34 -3.12
C ALA A 339 -11.63 -2.88 -3.96
N MET A 340 -11.58 -1.66 -4.48
CA MET A 340 -12.62 -1.11 -5.34
C MET A 340 -12.08 -0.70 -6.71
N THR A 341 -12.78 -1.12 -7.76
CA THR A 341 -12.50 -0.72 -9.15
C THR A 341 -13.74 -0.12 -9.77
N ASN A 342 -13.59 1.03 -10.41
CA ASN A 342 -14.61 1.72 -11.18
C ASN A 342 -14.06 2.11 -12.58
N ASN A 343 -14.92 2.60 -13.48
CA ASN A 343 -14.54 3.02 -14.83
C ASN A 343 -13.72 1.92 -15.53
N TYR A 344 -12.51 2.22 -16.00
CA TYR A 344 -11.61 1.26 -16.66
C TYR A 344 -10.51 0.74 -15.73
N GLN A 345 -10.66 0.91 -14.41
CA GLN A 345 -9.66 0.43 -13.46
C GLN A 345 -9.58 -1.10 -13.46
N GLN A 346 -8.36 -1.60 -13.26
CA GLN A 346 -8.06 -3.02 -13.18
C GLN A 346 -7.33 -3.33 -11.87
N ALA A 347 -7.71 -4.40 -11.20
CA ALA A 347 -7.04 -4.84 -9.98
C ALA A 347 -6.83 -6.35 -10.01
N ASP A 348 -5.58 -6.81 -9.94
CA ASP A 348 -5.23 -8.20 -9.61
C ASP A 348 -4.53 -8.19 -8.24
N THR A 349 -5.34 -8.38 -7.20
CA THR A 349 -4.93 -8.24 -5.81
C THR A 349 -5.20 -9.52 -5.03
N GLY A 350 -4.51 -9.70 -3.91
CA GLY A 350 -4.81 -10.79 -2.99
C GLY A 350 -3.67 -11.01 -2.03
N THR A 351 -3.42 -12.27 -1.63
CA THR A 351 -2.44 -12.56 -0.58
C THR A 351 -1.82 -13.93 -0.73
N LYS A 352 -0.64 -14.13 -0.12
CA LYS A 352 0.01 -15.45 -0.03
C LYS A 352 0.31 -15.79 1.41
N MET A 353 -0.29 -16.86 1.92
CA MET A 353 -0.03 -17.41 3.25
C MET A 353 0.79 -18.69 3.11
N ILE A 354 2.05 -18.64 3.57
CA ILE A 354 3.00 -19.76 3.44
C ILE A 354 3.27 -20.34 4.82
N HIS A 355 2.65 -21.48 5.11
CA HIS A 355 2.77 -22.21 6.37
C HIS A 355 3.99 -23.14 6.37
N ILE A 356 4.92 -22.91 7.28
CA ILE A 356 6.15 -23.71 7.44
C ILE A 356 6.26 -24.28 8.85
N GLY A 357 6.07 -23.44 9.88
CA GLY A 357 6.09 -23.84 11.29
C GLY A 357 4.86 -24.67 11.69
N LYS A 358 4.95 -25.33 12.85
CA LYS A 358 3.84 -26.11 13.42
C LYS A 358 2.73 -25.21 13.96
N ASN A 359 1.49 -25.68 13.96
CA ASN A 359 0.30 -25.02 14.51
C ASN A 359 0.07 -23.60 13.98
N THR A 360 0.60 -23.28 12.80
CA THR A 360 0.50 -21.95 12.19
C THR A 360 -0.93 -21.67 11.75
N LYS A 361 -1.38 -20.43 11.92
CA LYS A 361 -2.75 -20.03 11.57
C LYS A 361 -2.75 -18.90 10.56
N SER A 362 -3.68 -18.96 9.61
CA SER A 362 -3.93 -17.81 8.74
C SER A 362 -5.41 -17.53 8.53
N THR A 363 -5.73 -16.25 8.45
CA THR A 363 -7.08 -15.74 8.16
C THR A 363 -7.00 -14.79 6.98
N ILE A 364 -7.81 -15.02 5.97
CA ILE A 364 -7.88 -14.18 4.77
C ILE A 364 -9.33 -13.72 4.63
N ILE A 365 -9.56 -12.41 4.67
CA ILE A 365 -10.86 -11.80 4.37
C ILE A 365 -10.66 -10.76 3.28
N SER A 366 -11.18 -11.03 2.10
CA SER A 366 -11.11 -10.12 0.96
C SER A 366 -12.51 -9.71 0.53
N LYS A 367 -12.74 -8.40 0.41
CA LYS A 367 -13.98 -7.79 -0.06
C LYS A 367 -13.65 -6.99 -1.34
N GLY A 368 -14.02 -7.53 -2.50
CA GLY A 368 -13.86 -6.86 -3.79
C GLY A 368 -15.14 -6.14 -4.20
N ILE A 369 -15.04 -4.91 -4.68
CA ILE A 369 -16.17 -4.14 -5.23
C ILE A 369 -15.82 -3.74 -6.65
N SER A 370 -16.69 -4.05 -7.60
CA SER A 370 -16.49 -3.77 -9.01
C SER A 370 -17.66 -2.98 -9.57
N ALA A 371 -17.41 -1.78 -10.10
CA ALA A 371 -18.39 -0.84 -10.62
C ALA A 371 -18.04 -0.38 -12.04
N GLY A 372 -19.01 0.20 -12.76
CA GLY A 372 -18.81 0.69 -14.13
C GLY A 372 -18.32 -0.41 -15.07
N ARG A 373 -17.11 -0.25 -15.62
CA ARG A 373 -16.41 -1.24 -16.46
C ARG A 373 -15.23 -1.90 -15.75
N GLY A 374 -15.09 -1.66 -14.44
CA GLY A 374 -13.95 -2.07 -13.64
C GLY A 374 -13.77 -3.59 -13.64
N GLN A 375 -12.52 -4.03 -13.56
CA GLN A 375 -12.17 -5.43 -13.49
C GLN A 375 -11.44 -5.72 -12.18
N GLN A 376 -12.14 -6.35 -11.25
CA GLN A 376 -11.58 -6.78 -9.98
C GLN A 376 -11.23 -8.27 -10.04
N THR A 377 -10.01 -8.61 -9.67
CA THR A 377 -9.51 -9.98 -9.60
C THR A 377 -8.90 -10.19 -8.22
N TYR A 378 -9.47 -11.11 -7.46
CA TYR A 378 -8.82 -11.67 -6.28
C TYR A 378 -7.97 -12.88 -6.67
N ARG A 379 -6.72 -12.93 -6.22
CA ARG A 379 -5.83 -14.08 -6.36
C ARG A 379 -5.10 -14.38 -5.06
N GLY A 380 -5.40 -15.53 -4.48
CA GLY A 380 -4.84 -15.97 -3.20
C GLY A 380 -4.02 -17.25 -3.34
N LEU A 381 -2.95 -17.37 -2.56
CA LEU A 381 -2.22 -18.64 -2.37
C LEU A 381 -2.19 -19.01 -0.89
N VAL A 382 -2.67 -20.20 -0.56
CA VAL A 382 -2.43 -20.84 0.74
C VAL A 382 -1.55 -22.05 0.49
N LYS A 383 -0.30 -21.98 0.96
CA LYS A 383 0.67 -23.08 0.83
C LYS A 383 0.96 -23.65 2.21
N ILE A 384 0.74 -24.95 2.39
CA ILE A 384 1.04 -25.69 3.61
C ILE A 384 2.17 -26.67 3.32
N GLY A 385 3.37 -26.36 3.83
CA GLY A 385 4.53 -27.22 3.68
C GLY A 385 4.43 -28.48 4.53
N ARG A 386 5.19 -29.52 4.15
CA ARG A 386 5.20 -30.83 4.83
C ARG A 386 5.47 -30.77 6.34
N LYS A 387 6.22 -29.77 6.80
CA LYS A 387 6.58 -29.59 8.23
C LYS A 387 5.51 -28.87 9.06
N ALA A 388 4.52 -28.24 8.41
CA ALA A 388 3.51 -27.42 9.06
C ALA A 388 2.38 -28.27 9.64
N GLU A 389 2.72 -29.09 10.64
CA GLU A 389 1.78 -29.94 11.36
C GLU A 389 0.76 -29.09 12.13
N GLY A 390 -0.53 -29.44 12.06
CA GLY A 390 -1.61 -28.71 12.73
C GLY A 390 -1.90 -27.31 12.17
N ALA A 391 -1.42 -26.99 10.97
CA ALA A 391 -1.67 -25.72 10.31
C ALA A 391 -3.17 -25.51 10.03
N ARG A 392 -3.64 -24.27 10.17
CA ARG A 392 -5.04 -23.90 9.91
C ARG A 392 -5.12 -22.66 9.03
N ASN A 393 -6.00 -22.71 8.03
CA ASN A 393 -6.35 -21.55 7.22
C ASN A 393 -7.88 -21.42 7.11
N TYR A 394 -8.36 -20.19 7.23
CA TYR A 394 -9.69 -19.79 6.84
C TYR A 394 -9.58 -18.65 5.82
N SER A 395 -10.24 -18.81 4.67
CA SER A 395 -10.25 -17.81 3.61
C SER A 395 -11.68 -17.50 3.18
N GLN A 396 -12.04 -16.21 3.15
CA GLN A 396 -13.33 -15.71 2.70
C GLN A 396 -13.12 -14.60 1.68
N CYS A 397 -13.63 -14.82 0.47
CA CYS A 397 -13.44 -13.94 -0.67
C CYS A 397 -14.80 -13.51 -1.22
N ASP A 398 -15.28 -12.36 -0.78
CA ASP A 398 -16.56 -11.84 -1.22
C ASP A 398 -16.37 -10.78 -2.29
N SER A 399 -17.21 -10.81 -3.32
CA SER A 399 -17.21 -9.84 -4.40
C SER A 399 -18.59 -9.22 -4.56
N LEU A 400 -18.65 -7.91 -4.75
CA LEU A 400 -19.87 -7.15 -5.00
C LEU A 400 -19.79 -6.50 -6.38
N LEU A 401 -20.72 -6.82 -7.27
CA LEU A 401 -20.83 -6.17 -8.57
C LEU A 401 -21.90 -5.09 -8.54
N LEU A 402 -21.51 -3.89 -8.98
CA LEU A 402 -22.34 -2.70 -9.15
C LEU A 402 -22.50 -2.45 -10.65
N GLY A 403 -23.57 -2.96 -11.23
CA GLY A 403 -23.86 -2.85 -12.67
C GLY A 403 -23.69 -4.15 -13.46
N SER A 404 -23.79 -4.03 -14.79
CA SER A 404 -23.78 -5.15 -15.74
C SER A 404 -22.51 -5.25 -16.59
N GLU A 405 -21.70 -4.19 -16.67
CA GLU A 405 -20.48 -4.13 -17.49
C GLU A 405 -19.19 -4.39 -16.70
N CYS A 406 -19.27 -4.48 -15.37
CA CYS A 406 -18.13 -4.74 -14.49
C CYS A 406 -17.86 -6.25 -14.31
N GLY A 407 -16.64 -6.58 -13.89
CA GLY A 407 -16.21 -7.96 -13.65
C GLY A 407 -15.60 -8.16 -12.28
N ALA A 408 -15.90 -9.30 -11.66
CA ALA A 408 -15.25 -9.78 -10.44
C ALA A 408 -14.79 -11.23 -10.65
N HIS A 409 -13.51 -11.51 -10.42
CA HIS A 409 -12.87 -12.79 -10.70
C HIS A 409 -12.15 -13.29 -9.44
N THR A 410 -12.28 -14.57 -9.11
CA THR A 410 -11.66 -15.14 -7.90
C THR A 410 -10.83 -16.37 -8.28
N PHE A 411 -9.52 -16.29 -8.07
CA PHE A 411 -8.54 -17.35 -8.38
C PHE A 411 -7.81 -17.82 -7.11
N PRO A 412 -8.41 -18.73 -6.32
CA PRO A 412 -7.75 -19.30 -5.16
C PRO A 412 -6.80 -20.44 -5.55
N TYR A 413 -5.63 -20.47 -4.92
CA TYR A 413 -4.65 -21.55 -5.04
C TYR A 413 -4.41 -22.16 -3.66
N LEU A 414 -4.68 -23.46 -3.53
CA LEU A 414 -4.43 -24.23 -2.32
C LEU A 414 -3.39 -25.32 -2.63
N ASP A 415 -2.24 -25.25 -1.98
CA ASP A 415 -1.14 -26.22 -2.10
C ASP A 415 -0.88 -26.83 -0.72
N VAL A 416 -1.45 -28.00 -0.44
CA VAL A 416 -1.47 -28.61 0.89
C VAL A 416 -0.68 -29.91 0.89
N GLU A 417 0.54 -29.86 1.45
CA GLU A 417 1.45 -31.01 1.53
C GLU A 417 1.49 -31.67 2.92
N ASN A 418 0.58 -31.31 3.84
CA ASN A 418 0.50 -31.89 5.18
C ASN A 418 -0.91 -32.41 5.51
N PRO A 419 -1.07 -33.70 5.89
CA PRO A 419 -2.38 -34.31 6.13
C PRO A 419 -3.08 -33.87 7.43
N SER A 420 -2.36 -33.24 8.36
CA SER A 420 -2.93 -32.75 9.62
C SER A 420 -3.52 -31.34 9.52
N ALA A 421 -3.42 -30.72 8.34
CA ALA A 421 -3.87 -29.35 8.12
C ALA A 421 -5.38 -29.24 7.96
N THR A 422 -5.94 -28.10 8.36
CA THR A 422 -7.34 -27.72 8.10
C THR A 422 -7.35 -26.47 7.24
N VAL A 423 -7.94 -26.53 6.05
CA VAL A 423 -7.99 -25.43 5.09
C VAL A 423 -9.42 -25.26 4.63
N GLU A 424 -9.97 -24.06 4.85
CA GLU A 424 -11.32 -23.68 4.45
C GLU A 424 -11.23 -22.47 3.51
N HIS A 425 -11.94 -22.54 2.40
CA HIS A 425 -12.03 -21.44 1.43
C HIS A 425 -13.47 -21.27 0.97
N GLU A 426 -13.99 -20.07 1.18
CA GLU A 426 -15.32 -19.64 0.76
C GLU A 426 -15.18 -18.44 -0.17
N ALA A 427 -15.99 -18.42 -1.22
CA ALA A 427 -16.07 -17.29 -2.13
C ALA A 427 -17.53 -17.01 -2.51
N THR A 428 -17.97 -15.78 -2.33
CA THR A 428 -19.35 -15.36 -2.58
C THR A 428 -19.39 -14.20 -3.54
N THR A 429 -20.22 -14.29 -4.58
CA THR A 429 -20.48 -13.15 -5.47
C THR A 429 -21.88 -12.62 -5.22
N SER A 430 -21.97 -11.34 -4.88
CA SER A 430 -23.22 -10.63 -4.61
C SER A 430 -23.43 -9.52 -5.62
N LYS A 431 -24.70 -9.19 -5.85
CA LYS A 431 -25.13 -7.96 -6.53
C LYS A 431 -26.04 -7.21 -5.57
N ILE A 432 -26.03 -5.88 -5.64
CA ILE A 432 -27.04 -5.11 -4.92
C ILE A 432 -28.39 -5.34 -5.58
N GLY A 433 -29.35 -5.86 -4.81
CA GLY A 433 -30.69 -6.14 -5.31
C GLY A 433 -31.52 -4.87 -5.45
N GLU A 434 -32.35 -4.78 -6.49
CA GLU A 434 -33.30 -3.67 -6.70
C GLU A 434 -34.21 -3.48 -5.47
N ASP A 435 -34.63 -4.58 -4.83
CA ASP A 435 -35.45 -4.56 -3.61
C ASP A 435 -34.74 -3.87 -2.44
N GLN A 436 -33.43 -4.04 -2.30
CA GLN A 436 -32.64 -3.42 -1.23
C GLN A 436 -32.55 -1.92 -1.44
N ILE A 437 -32.27 -1.49 -2.68
CA ILE A 437 -32.27 -0.08 -3.07
C ILE A 437 -33.65 0.53 -2.89
N PHE A 438 -34.69 -0.12 -3.42
CA PHE A 438 -36.08 0.34 -3.30
C PHE A 438 -36.50 0.51 -1.83
N TYR A 439 -36.11 -0.42 -0.95
CA TYR A 439 -36.38 -0.30 0.48
C TYR A 439 -35.73 0.95 1.10
N CYS A 440 -34.47 1.22 0.77
CA CYS A 440 -33.75 2.41 1.24
C CYS A 440 -34.38 3.71 0.70
N LEU A 441 -34.70 3.75 -0.60
CA LEU A 441 -35.37 4.88 -1.24
C LEU A 441 -36.74 5.17 -0.59
N GLN A 442 -37.52 4.12 -0.29
CA GLN A 442 -38.81 4.25 0.42
C GLN A 442 -38.66 4.83 1.84
N ARG A 443 -37.46 4.78 2.42
CA ARG A 443 -37.13 5.38 3.72
C ARG A 443 -36.55 6.79 3.61
N GLY A 444 -36.54 7.36 2.39
CA GLY A 444 -36.13 8.74 2.14
C GLY A 444 -34.62 8.91 1.93
N LEU A 445 -33.87 7.82 1.77
CA LEU A 445 -32.47 7.88 1.34
C LEU A 445 -32.39 8.13 -0.16
N SER A 446 -31.33 8.82 -0.60
CA SER A 446 -30.98 8.86 -2.01
C SER A 446 -30.47 7.49 -2.46
N GLU A 447 -30.39 7.27 -3.78
CA GLU A 447 -29.82 6.04 -4.34
C GLU A 447 -28.35 5.88 -3.96
N GLU A 448 -27.58 6.97 -3.98
CA GLU A 448 -26.18 7.02 -3.58
C GLU A 448 -25.99 6.69 -2.10
N ASP A 449 -26.81 7.27 -1.21
CA ASP A 449 -26.79 6.95 0.22
C ASP A 449 -27.14 5.48 0.48
N ALA A 450 -28.11 4.94 -0.26
CA ALA A 450 -28.48 3.53 -0.15
C ALA A 450 -27.32 2.61 -0.51
N ILE A 451 -26.64 2.87 -1.63
CA ILE A 451 -25.49 2.10 -2.09
C ILE A 451 -24.34 2.24 -1.09
N SER A 452 -24.03 3.45 -0.64
CA SER A 452 -23.00 3.73 0.35
C SER A 452 -23.22 2.93 1.64
N ILE A 453 -24.45 2.88 2.17
CA ILE A 453 -24.76 2.10 3.39
C ILE A 453 -24.58 0.60 3.15
N ILE A 454 -25.04 0.07 2.01
CA ILE A 454 -24.91 -1.35 1.67
C ILE A 454 -23.44 -1.74 1.52
N VAL A 455 -22.65 -0.95 0.78
CA VAL A 455 -21.22 -1.20 0.56
C VAL A 455 -20.43 -1.08 1.87
N ASN A 456 -20.74 -0.09 2.71
CA ASN A 456 -20.13 0.02 4.04
C ASN A 456 -20.48 -1.18 4.93
N GLY A 457 -21.72 -1.67 4.85
CA GLY A 457 -22.15 -2.91 5.51
C GLY A 457 -21.36 -4.14 5.04
N PHE A 458 -21.12 -4.24 3.74
CA PHE A 458 -20.32 -5.30 3.10
C PHE A 458 -18.85 -5.28 3.54
N CYS A 459 -18.26 -4.09 3.66
CA CYS A 459 -16.85 -3.90 4.04
C CYS A 459 -16.60 -3.91 5.56
N LYS A 460 -17.65 -3.96 6.39
CA LYS A 460 -17.61 -3.75 7.85
C LYS A 460 -16.57 -4.61 8.58
N GLU A 461 -16.40 -5.87 8.17
CA GLU A 461 -15.43 -6.78 8.80
C GLU A 461 -14.00 -6.30 8.63
N VAL A 462 -13.65 -5.78 7.45
CA VAL A 462 -12.30 -5.25 7.17
C VAL A 462 -12.11 -3.89 7.83
N LEU A 463 -13.11 -3.01 7.76
CA LEU A 463 -13.03 -1.66 8.34
C LEU A 463 -12.87 -1.68 9.87
N ARG A 464 -13.37 -2.73 10.55
CA ARG A 464 -13.17 -2.93 12.00
C ARG A 464 -11.73 -3.24 12.38
N GLU A 465 -10.95 -3.76 11.44
CA GLU A 465 -9.54 -4.05 11.65
C GLU A 465 -8.66 -2.81 11.45
N LEU A 466 -9.18 -1.69 10.93
CA LEU A 466 -8.46 -0.42 10.90
C LEU A 466 -8.56 0.32 12.25
N PRO A 467 -7.57 1.15 12.62
CA PRO A 467 -7.75 2.10 13.71
C PRO A 467 -8.90 3.06 13.39
N MET A 468 -9.63 3.50 14.43
CA MET A 468 -10.91 4.18 14.26
C MET A 468 -10.85 5.43 13.36
N GLU A 469 -9.82 6.26 13.50
CA GLU A 469 -9.64 7.46 12.69
C GLU A 469 -9.55 7.12 11.19
N PHE A 470 -8.77 6.10 10.85
CA PHE A 470 -8.58 5.65 9.47
C PHE A 470 -9.77 4.85 8.94
N ALA A 471 -10.53 4.19 9.81
CA ALA A 471 -11.78 3.55 9.40
C ALA A 471 -12.80 4.58 8.89
N VAL A 472 -12.88 5.78 9.52
CA VAL A 472 -13.74 6.88 9.04
C VAL A 472 -13.24 7.43 7.72
N GLU A 473 -11.93 7.67 7.61
CA GLU A 473 -11.31 8.15 6.36
C GLU A 473 -11.57 7.17 5.20
N ALA A 474 -11.33 5.88 5.43
CA ALA A 474 -11.61 4.83 4.45
C ALA A 474 -13.09 4.80 4.03
N GLN A 475 -14.03 4.95 4.97
CA GLN A 475 -15.47 5.03 4.65
C GLN A 475 -15.79 6.21 3.74
N ASN A 476 -15.28 7.39 4.07
CA ASN A 476 -15.48 8.60 3.26
C ASN A 476 -14.88 8.45 1.86
N LEU A 477 -13.68 7.86 1.76
CA LEU A 477 -13.02 7.60 0.48
C LEU A 477 -13.79 6.61 -0.39
N LEU A 478 -14.32 5.54 0.21
CA LEU A 478 -15.17 4.57 -0.47
C LEU A 478 -16.46 5.23 -0.97
N SER A 479 -17.13 6.05 -0.15
CA SER A 479 -18.34 6.78 -0.55
C SER A 479 -18.09 7.73 -1.73
N LEU A 480 -17.04 8.54 -1.67
CA LEU A 480 -16.66 9.45 -2.77
C LEU A 480 -16.38 8.70 -4.07
N SER A 481 -15.71 7.55 -3.98
CA SER A 481 -15.35 6.76 -5.15
C SER A 481 -16.55 5.98 -5.74
N LEU A 482 -17.68 5.92 -5.03
CA LEU A 482 -18.94 5.32 -5.50
C LEU A 482 -19.89 6.36 -6.11
N GLU A 483 -19.72 7.63 -5.78
CA GLU A 483 -20.50 8.75 -6.31
C GLU A 483 -20.36 8.82 -7.85
N GLY A 484 -21.47 8.96 -8.57
CA GLY A 484 -21.48 8.95 -10.04
C GLY A 484 -21.09 7.63 -10.74
N SER A 485 -20.79 6.56 -9.99
CA SER A 485 -20.33 5.26 -10.52
C SER A 485 -21.47 4.31 -10.94
N VAL A 486 -22.70 4.79 -10.76
CA VAL A 486 -23.94 4.02 -10.93
C VAL A 486 -24.78 4.79 -11.95
N GLY A 487 -24.60 4.42 -13.21
CA GLY A 487 -25.25 5.00 -14.39
C GLY A 487 -24.97 4.20 -15.63
#